data_AF-A0AAE0ZNM7-F1
#
_entry.id   AF-A0AAE0ZNM7-F1
#
_cell.length_a   1.000
_cell.length_b   1.000
_cell.length_c   1.000
_cell.angle_alpha   90.00
_cell.angle_beta   90.00
_cell.angle_gamma   90.00
#
_symmetry.space_group_name_H-M   'P 1'
#
loop_
_entity.id
_entity.type
_entity.pdbx_description
1 polymer ?
#
loop_
_entity_poly.entity_id
_entity_poly.type
_entity_poly.pdbx_seq_one_letter_code
_entity_poly.pdbx_strand_id
1 'polypeptide(L)'
;MTQRDALQCIHLNSKVTQREAVHCTQLNFKVTQRQAVHCTHLNSNMTQRDALQCTHLNSKVTQRDALQYIHLNSKVTQRDALQYIHPNSKVTQREDLHCTHLNSKVTQRETVHRTHLNSNMTQREAVHCTHLNS
;
A
#
# COMPACT_ATOMS: atom_id res chain seq x y z
N MET A 1 15.62 9.11 15.43
CA MET A 1 16.50 8.02 15.91
C MET A 1 16.84 7.14 14.71
N THR A 2 18.14 6.85 14.49
CA THR A 2 18.57 5.91 13.47
C THR A 2 18.88 4.59 14.16
N GLN A 3 17.97 3.63 14.06
CA GLN A 3 18.14 2.31 14.65
C GLN A 3 18.50 1.31 13.55
N ARG A 4 19.53 0.50 13.81
CA ARG A 4 20.05 -0.46 12.84
C ARG A 4 19.37 -1.81 12.96
N ASP A 5 18.82 -2.14 14.12
CA ASP A 5 18.18 -3.43 14.40
C ASP A 5 16.67 -3.38 14.20
N ALA A 6 16.05 -4.56 14.12
CA ALA A 6 14.60 -4.74 14.13
C ALA A 6 13.96 -4.04 15.34
N LEU A 7 12.84 -3.34 15.10
CA LEU A 7 12.09 -2.64 16.14
C LEU A 7 10.72 -3.28 16.32
N GLN A 8 10.43 -3.66 17.56
CA GLN A 8 9.13 -4.14 17.98
C GLN A 8 8.55 -3.18 19.02
N CYS A 9 7.37 -2.64 18.75
CA CYS A 9 6.70 -1.72 19.66
C CYS A 9 5.19 -1.75 19.46
N ILE A 10 4.40 -1.35 20.46
CA ILE A 10 2.95 -1.28 20.31
C ILE A 10 2.57 -0.03 19.51
N HIS A 11 3.09 1.13 19.92
CA HIS A 11 2.82 2.42 19.28
C HIS A 11 4.13 3.12 18.91
N LEU A 12 4.19 3.61 17.67
CA LEU A 12 5.31 4.41 17.18
C LEU A 12 4.83 5.76 16.66
N ASN A 13 5.07 6.81 17.46
CA ASN A 13 4.67 8.20 17.15
C ASN A 13 5.87 9.12 16.89
N SER A 14 7.03 8.56 16.55
CA SER A 14 8.28 9.31 16.37
C SER A 14 8.83 9.14 14.96
N LYS A 15 9.57 10.14 14.47
CA LYS A 15 10.31 10.03 13.21
C LYS A 15 11.35 8.93 13.32
N VAL A 16 11.13 7.86 12.57
CA VAL A 16 12.06 6.73 12.48
C VAL A 16 12.66 6.68 11.09
N THR A 17 13.98 6.58 11.07
CA THR A 17 14.73 6.12 9.90
C THR A 17 15.35 4.79 10.29
N GLN A 18 14.79 3.71 9.74
CA GLN A 18 15.24 2.35 10.07
C GLN A 18 15.72 1.64 8.82
N ARG A 19 16.81 0.89 9.02
CA ARG A 19 17.36 0.06 7.94
C ARG A 19 16.68 -1.31 7.90
N GLU A 20 16.31 -1.82 9.06
CA GLU A 20 15.71 -3.14 9.26
C GLU A 20 14.20 -3.11 9.48
N ALA A 21 13.64 -4.26 9.87
CA ALA A 21 12.21 -4.51 10.00
C ALA A 21 11.55 -3.75 11.18
N VAL A 22 10.34 -3.24 10.96
CA VAL A 22 9.48 -2.64 11.98
C VAL A 22 8.25 -3.53 12.15
N HIS A 23 7.98 -3.93 13.39
CA HIS A 23 6.75 -4.58 13.80
C HIS A 23 6.04 -3.69 14.82
N CYS A 24 4.85 -3.19 14.47
CA CYS A 24 4.07 -2.40 15.41
C CYS A 24 2.56 -2.49 15.22
N THR A 25 1.79 -2.24 16.28
CA THR A 25 0.32 -2.22 16.15
C THR A 25 -0.14 -0.95 15.46
N GLN A 26 0.41 0.21 15.87
CA GLN A 26 0.07 1.51 15.29
C GLN A 26 1.32 2.32 14.98
N LEU A 27 1.32 2.90 13.78
CA LEU A 27 2.38 3.78 13.31
C LEU A 27 1.75 5.09 12.84
N ASN A 28 2.03 6.18 13.57
CA ASN A 28 1.50 7.52 13.29
C ASN A 28 2.62 8.56 13.15
N PHE A 29 3.63 8.30 12.32
CA PHE A 29 4.60 9.34 11.95
C PHE A 29 5.29 9.09 10.62
N LYS A 30 5.94 10.13 10.06
CA LYS A 30 6.74 9.98 8.84
C LYS A 30 7.85 8.96 9.04
N VAL A 31 7.79 7.86 8.31
CA VAL A 31 8.81 6.81 8.32
C VAL A 31 9.49 6.72 6.96
N THR A 32 10.80 6.51 7.02
CA THR A 32 11.61 6.16 5.86
C THR A 32 12.32 4.87 6.19
N GLN A 33 12.00 3.81 5.47
CA GLN A 33 12.50 2.48 5.78
C GLN A 33 12.98 1.77 4.52
N ARG A 34 14.06 0.99 4.67
CA ARG A 34 14.58 0.18 3.57
C ARG A 34 13.86 -1.15 3.43
N GLN A 35 13.75 -1.91 4.52
CA GLN A 35 13.27 -3.29 4.46
C GLN A 35 11.75 -3.40 4.67
N ALA A 36 11.30 -4.10 5.72
CA ALA A 36 9.92 -4.50 5.91
C ALA A 36 9.21 -3.73 7.04
N VAL A 37 7.96 -3.33 6.80
CA VAL A 37 7.05 -2.85 7.86
C VAL A 37 5.89 -3.82 7.92
N HIS A 38 5.61 -4.30 9.13
CA HIS A 38 4.34 -4.94 9.42
C HIS A 38 3.63 -4.11 10.51
N CYS A 39 2.43 -3.62 10.19
CA CYS A 39 1.61 -2.94 11.18
C CYS A 39 0.12 -3.17 11.01
N THR A 40 -0.65 -3.08 12.10
CA THR A 40 -2.11 -3.18 11.97
C THR A 40 -2.69 -1.89 11.40
N HIS A 41 -2.24 -0.74 11.89
CA HIS A 41 -2.72 0.57 11.47
C HIS A 41 -1.55 1.48 11.09
N LEU A 42 -1.56 1.97 9.84
CA LEU A 42 -0.65 3.01 9.37
C LEU A 42 -1.43 4.30 9.10
N ASN A 43 -1.17 5.32 9.88
CA ASN A 43 -1.76 6.66 9.72
C ASN A 43 -0.65 7.71 9.63
N SER A 44 0.16 7.61 8.58
CA SER A 44 1.32 8.46 8.36
C SER A 44 1.93 8.32 6.97
N ASN A 45 2.62 9.39 6.52
CA ASN A 45 3.32 9.35 5.24
C ASN A 45 4.52 8.40 5.29
N MET A 46 4.53 7.40 4.42
CA MET A 46 5.57 6.39 4.35
C MET A 46 6.30 6.44 3.02
N THR A 47 7.63 6.35 3.09
CA THR A 47 8.46 6.04 1.92
C THR A 47 9.24 4.78 2.22
N GLN A 48 8.96 3.74 1.44
CA GLN A 48 9.53 2.42 1.66
C GLN A 48 10.07 1.83 0.37
N ARG A 49 11.14 1.05 0.47
CA ARG A 49 11.71 0.38 -0.69
C ARG A 49 11.16 -1.03 -0.85
N ASP A 50 11.24 -1.86 0.19
CA ASP A 50 10.99 -3.29 0.03
C ASP A 50 9.50 -3.65 0.31
N ALA A 51 9.11 -4.12 1.51
CA ALA A 51 7.78 -4.73 1.72
C ALA A 51 6.91 -4.11 2.85
N LEU A 52 5.69 -3.67 2.55
CA LEU A 52 4.74 -3.13 3.53
C LEU A 52 3.53 -4.04 3.63
N GLN A 53 3.26 -4.52 4.84
CA GLN A 53 2.06 -5.25 5.17
C GLN A 53 1.29 -4.49 6.23
N CYS A 54 0.02 -4.16 5.94
CA CYS A 54 -0.84 -3.59 6.97
C CYS A 54 -2.32 -3.91 6.82
N THR A 55 -3.07 -3.95 7.91
CA THR A 55 -4.52 -4.17 7.83
C THR A 55 -5.22 -2.92 7.31
N HIS A 56 -4.92 -1.77 7.92
CA HIS A 56 -5.55 -0.49 7.61
C HIS A 56 -4.50 0.56 7.24
N LEU A 57 -4.65 1.11 6.03
CA LEU A 57 -3.78 2.16 5.51
C LEU A 57 -4.59 3.45 5.33
N ASN A 58 -4.29 4.48 6.13
CA ASN A 58 -4.88 5.82 6.07
C ASN A 58 -3.78 6.90 5.97
N SER A 59 -3.08 6.93 4.85
CA SER A 59 -1.74 7.48 4.70
C SER A 59 -1.44 7.89 3.26
N LYS A 60 -0.31 8.56 3.02
CA LYS A 60 0.30 8.57 1.68
C LYS A 60 1.46 7.61 1.67
N VAL A 61 1.45 6.66 0.76
CA VAL A 61 2.53 5.67 0.63
C VAL A 61 3.17 5.80 -0.74
N THR A 62 4.50 5.90 -0.71
CA THR A 62 5.33 5.73 -1.89
C THR A 62 6.18 4.49 -1.66
N GLN A 63 5.95 3.47 -2.48
CA GLN A 63 6.62 2.19 -2.35
C GLN A 63 7.19 1.71 -3.67
N ARG A 64 8.33 1.02 -3.60
CA ARG A 64 8.96 0.46 -4.78
C ARG A 64 8.47 -0.96 -5.05
N ASP A 65 8.65 -1.86 -4.10
CA ASP A 65 8.52 -3.29 -4.38
C ASP A 65 7.11 -3.82 -4.04
N ALA A 66 6.83 -4.30 -2.82
CA ALA A 66 5.58 -5.02 -2.51
C ALA A 66 4.71 -4.36 -1.42
N LEU A 67 3.41 -4.19 -1.67
CA LEU A 67 2.46 -3.59 -0.74
C LEU A 67 1.20 -4.45 -0.64
N GLN A 68 0.87 -4.82 0.59
CA GLN A 68 -0.32 -5.61 0.91
C GLN A 68 -1.14 -4.90 1.98
N TYR A 69 -2.44 -4.73 1.70
CA TYR A 69 -3.38 -4.23 2.70
C TYR A 69 -4.82 -4.70 2.51
N ILE A 70 -5.59 -4.69 3.59
CA ILE A 70 -7.02 -5.03 3.52
C ILE A 70 -7.83 -3.79 3.16
N HIS A 71 -7.68 -2.72 3.93
CA HIS A 71 -8.45 -1.48 3.79
C HIS A 71 -7.56 -0.28 3.47
N LEU A 72 -7.95 0.45 2.42
CA LEU A 72 -7.21 1.61 1.94
C LEU A 72 -8.07 2.85 1.83
N ASN A 73 -7.73 3.85 2.64
CA ASN A 73 -8.24 5.22 2.53
C ASN A 73 -7.08 6.21 2.34
N SER A 74 -6.36 6.08 1.22
CA SER A 74 -5.01 6.62 1.09
C SER A 74 -4.58 6.90 -0.35
N LYS A 75 -3.60 7.79 -0.54
CA LYS A 75 -2.95 7.89 -1.85
C LYS A 75 -1.78 6.92 -1.90
N VAL A 76 -1.81 5.99 -2.84
CA VAL A 76 -0.72 5.02 -3.06
C VAL A 76 -0.06 5.28 -4.40
N THR A 77 1.26 5.37 -4.37
CA THR A 77 2.11 5.36 -5.56
C THR A 77 3.06 4.19 -5.45
N GLN A 78 2.93 3.25 -6.37
CA GLN A 78 3.72 2.03 -6.34
C GLN A 78 4.27 1.68 -7.71
N ARG A 79 5.47 1.08 -7.72
CA ARG A 79 6.10 0.62 -8.94
C ARG A 79 5.73 -0.83 -9.25
N ASP A 80 5.98 -1.76 -8.33
CA ASP A 80 5.97 -3.18 -8.68
C ASP A 80 4.62 -3.85 -8.32
N ALA A 81 4.51 -4.58 -7.21
CA ALA A 81 3.36 -5.46 -6.94
C ALA A 81 2.42 -5.00 -5.82
N LEU A 82 1.12 -4.87 -6.12
CA LEU A 82 0.12 -4.36 -5.18
C LEU A 82 -1.07 -5.31 -5.04
N GLN A 83 -1.37 -5.71 -3.81
CA GLN A 83 -2.50 -6.59 -3.50
C GLN A 83 -3.39 -6.01 -2.42
N TYR A 84 -4.70 -5.99 -2.67
CA TYR A 84 -5.66 -5.50 -1.68
C TYR A 84 -7.11 -5.94 -1.84
N ILE A 85 -7.92 -5.73 -0.80
CA ILE A 85 -9.33 -6.17 -0.79
C ILE A 85 -10.30 -5.01 -1.03
N HIS A 86 -10.19 -3.89 -0.29
CA HIS A 86 -11.15 -2.78 -0.34
C HIS A 86 -10.49 -1.38 -0.34
N PRO A 87 -10.12 -0.83 -1.50
CA PRO A 87 -9.75 0.57 -1.63
C PRO A 87 -10.94 1.50 -1.80
N ASN A 88 -10.85 2.61 -1.08
CA ASN A 88 -11.68 3.79 -1.26
C ASN A 88 -10.80 5.02 -1.55
N SER A 89 -9.85 4.93 -2.50
CA SER A 89 -8.84 6.00 -2.68
C SER A 89 -7.95 5.89 -3.91
N LYS A 90 -7.23 6.97 -4.27
CA LYS A 90 -6.48 7.05 -5.53
C LYS A 90 -5.23 6.16 -5.52
N VAL A 91 -5.13 5.26 -6.50
CA VAL A 91 -3.98 4.39 -6.70
C VAL A 91 -3.30 4.72 -8.04
N THR A 92 -1.98 4.89 -8.01
CA THR A 92 -1.16 4.98 -9.22
C THR A 92 -0.12 3.86 -9.17
N GLN A 93 -0.16 2.98 -10.17
CA GLN A 93 0.70 1.82 -10.22
C GLN A 93 1.29 1.60 -11.60
N ARG A 94 2.49 1.02 -11.67
CA ARG A 94 3.14 0.70 -12.94
C ARG A 94 2.86 -0.75 -13.37
N GLU A 95 3.18 -1.73 -12.52
CA GLU A 95 3.23 -3.14 -12.92
C GLU A 95 1.93 -3.88 -12.54
N ASP A 96 1.92 -4.68 -11.46
CA ASP A 96 0.88 -5.69 -11.21
C ASP A 96 -0.10 -5.36 -10.08
N LEU A 97 -1.40 -5.30 -10.41
CA LEU A 97 -2.47 -5.02 -9.45
C LEU A 97 -3.42 -6.21 -9.27
N HIS A 98 -3.60 -6.63 -8.02
CA HIS A 98 -4.62 -7.62 -7.66
C HIS A 98 -5.62 -7.05 -6.65
N CYS A 99 -6.91 -7.02 -7.00
CA CYS A 99 -7.92 -6.53 -6.07
C CYS A 99 -9.30 -7.15 -6.12
N THR A 100 -9.90 -7.37 -4.96
CA THR A 100 -11.24 -7.99 -4.86
C THR A 100 -12.35 -6.99 -5.17
N HIS A 101 -12.36 -5.81 -4.55
CA HIS A 101 -13.38 -4.78 -4.76
C HIS A 101 -12.76 -3.40 -4.93
N LEU A 102 -12.80 -2.82 -6.13
CA LEU A 102 -12.22 -1.51 -6.41
C LEU A 102 -13.29 -0.41 -6.49
N ASN A 103 -13.38 0.44 -5.46
CA ASN A 103 -14.20 1.66 -5.47
C ASN A 103 -13.33 2.92 -5.47
N SER A 104 -12.51 3.11 -6.52
CA SER A 104 -11.59 4.24 -6.55
C SER A 104 -11.00 4.60 -7.92
N LYS A 105 -10.37 5.78 -8.04
CA LYS A 105 -9.66 6.15 -9.28
C LYS A 105 -8.31 5.45 -9.35
N VAL A 106 -8.10 4.68 -10.41
CA VAL A 106 -6.84 3.95 -10.64
C VAL A 106 -6.24 4.34 -11.98
N THR A 107 -4.95 4.65 -11.96
CA THR A 107 -4.12 4.82 -13.16
C THR A 107 -3.07 3.72 -13.16
N GLN A 108 -3.07 2.89 -14.20
CA GLN A 108 -2.12 1.78 -14.30
C GLN A 108 -1.55 1.59 -15.70
N ARG A 109 -0.32 1.07 -15.79
CA ARG A 109 0.35 0.81 -17.06
C ARG A 109 0.16 -0.64 -17.54
N GLU A 110 0.40 -1.63 -16.69
CA GLU A 110 0.53 -3.03 -17.16
C GLU A 110 -0.72 -3.89 -16.86
N THR A 111 -0.72 -4.70 -15.80
CA THR A 111 -1.70 -5.81 -15.62
C THR A 111 -2.62 -5.63 -14.41
N VAL A 112 -3.92 -5.89 -14.60
CA VAL A 112 -4.85 -6.00 -13.46
C VAL A 112 -5.68 -7.28 -13.46
N HIS A 113 -5.76 -7.92 -12.31
CA HIS A 113 -6.77 -8.92 -11.97
C HIS A 113 -7.77 -8.42 -10.91
N ARG A 114 -9.08 -8.50 -11.20
CA ARG A 114 -10.14 -8.10 -10.26
C ARG A 114 -11.36 -8.99 -10.23
N THR A 115 -12.05 -8.96 -9.09
CA THR A 115 -13.36 -9.63 -8.91
C THR A 115 -14.53 -8.68 -9.17
N HIS A 116 -14.51 -7.46 -8.62
CA HIS A 116 -15.56 -6.45 -8.77
C HIS A 116 -15.02 -5.05 -9.06
N LEU A 117 -15.61 -4.37 -10.06
CA LEU A 117 -15.26 -2.99 -10.45
C LEU A 117 -16.44 -2.03 -10.20
N ASN A 118 -16.20 -0.95 -9.43
CA ASN A 118 -17.04 0.24 -9.35
C ASN A 118 -16.14 1.49 -9.35
N SER A 119 -15.48 1.80 -10.48
CA SER A 119 -14.41 2.79 -10.49
C SER A 119 -14.12 3.41 -11.84
N ASN A 120 -13.59 4.65 -11.83
CA ASN A 120 -13.01 5.28 -13.01
C ASN A 120 -11.54 4.82 -13.17
N MET A 121 -11.29 4.00 -14.18
CA MET A 121 -9.98 3.43 -14.51
C MET A 121 -9.38 4.12 -15.75
N THR A 122 -8.07 4.33 -15.74
CA THR A 122 -7.29 4.61 -16.96
C THR A 122 -6.15 3.60 -17.05
N GLN A 123 -6.13 2.80 -18.11
CA GLN A 123 -5.15 1.73 -18.30
C GLN A 123 -4.59 1.68 -19.72
N ARG A 124 -3.37 1.13 -19.86
CA ARG A 124 -2.67 0.99 -21.14
C ARG A 124 -2.68 -0.44 -21.72
N GLU A 125 -2.61 -1.49 -20.92
CA GLU A 125 -2.33 -2.85 -21.42
C GLU A 125 -3.47 -3.89 -21.22
N ALA A 126 -3.72 -4.44 -20.02
CA ALA A 126 -4.68 -5.57 -19.87
C ALA A 126 -5.52 -5.63 -18.57
N VAL A 127 -6.84 -5.84 -18.71
CA VAL A 127 -7.79 -6.05 -17.59
C VAL A 127 -8.39 -7.45 -17.63
N HIS A 128 -8.37 -8.13 -16.48
CA HIS A 128 -9.21 -9.29 -16.22
C HIS A 128 -10.18 -8.99 -15.07
N CYS A 129 -11.49 -8.89 -15.38
CA CYS A 129 -12.56 -8.65 -14.42
C CYS A 129 -13.60 -9.76 -14.49
N THR A 130 -14.01 -10.34 -13.36
CA THR A 130 -15.07 -11.37 -13.34
C THR A 130 -16.48 -10.77 -13.23
N HIS A 131 -16.64 -9.60 -12.60
CA HIS A 131 -17.92 -8.88 -12.52
C HIS A 131 -17.74 -7.37 -12.70
N LEU A 132 -18.51 -6.79 -13.62
CA LEU A 132 -18.55 -5.36 -13.94
C LEU A 132 -19.91 -4.80 -13.53
N ASN A 133 -19.97 -3.91 -12.55
CA ASN A 133 -21.17 -3.13 -12.26
C ASN A 133 -21.01 -1.75 -12.92
N SER A 134 -21.88 -1.49 -13.91
CA SER A 134 -21.98 -0.22 -14.63
C SER A 134 -23.08 0.64 -14.02
#